data_AF-A0A644YEL0-F1
#
_entry.id   AF-A0A644YEL0-F1
#
_cell.length_a   1.000
_cell.length_b   1.000
_cell.length_c   1.000
_cell.angle_alpha   90.00
_cell.angle_beta   90.00
_cell.angle_gamma   90.00
#
_symmetry.space_group_name_H-M   'P 1'
#
loop_
_entity.id
_entity.type
_entity.pdbx_description
1 polymer ?
#
loop_
_entity_poly.entity_id
_entity_poly.type
_entity_poly.pdbx_seq_one_letter_code
_entity_poly.pdbx_strand_id
1 'polypeptide(L)'
;MPDYALYLESGPQHKKTMVHVLSLLGCVIRGTTTEEALARTPTGIQTYLHFLQANGEPFDAAAPFTTHIETHIIGTSWIGEGNPACGFAPDFEPLSRQDLNASIDRLEALHERLFKLIQPLSLSQLHDSPTNGHRSIFHILEHSADSEYAYLRQQIGPDKSIQKAFKEINSTNPLLPAALLDYWQLLSDRLRAFSDTELNAQITHGQTLWTAYRTLRRLLEHNWEHCEEIRERLFIEK
;
A
#
# COMPACT_ATOMS: atom_id res chain seq x y z
N MET A 1 -22.95 -13.65 5.56
CA MET A 1 -21.65 -13.53 6.23
C MET A 1 -20.60 -13.53 5.14
N PRO A 2 -19.80 -12.45 5.00
CA PRO A 2 -18.72 -12.40 4.02
C PRO A 2 -17.69 -13.51 4.32
N ASP A 3 -17.10 -14.06 3.26
CA ASP A 3 -15.99 -14.98 3.34
C ASP A 3 -14.82 -14.40 2.53
N TYR A 4 -13.69 -14.16 3.19
CA TYR A 4 -12.54 -13.50 2.58
C TYR A 4 -11.46 -14.51 2.19
N ALA A 5 -11.16 -14.57 0.89
CA ALA A 5 -10.04 -15.31 0.35
C ALA A 5 -8.71 -14.68 0.78
N LEU A 6 -7.84 -15.48 1.40
CA LEU A 6 -6.51 -15.09 1.83
C LEU A 6 -5.47 -15.55 0.83
N TYR A 7 -4.67 -14.61 0.34
CA TYR A 7 -3.54 -14.87 -0.54
C TYR A 7 -2.26 -14.61 0.24
N LEU A 8 -1.47 -15.66 0.46
CA LEU A 8 -0.29 -15.60 1.29
C LEU A 8 0.95 -15.61 0.42
N GLU A 9 1.92 -14.78 0.76
CA GLU A 9 3.31 -14.97 0.37
C GLU A 9 4.18 -15.18 1.61
N SER A 10 5.16 -16.06 1.51
CA SER A 10 6.06 -16.35 2.62
C SER A 10 7.46 -16.65 2.13
N GLY A 11 8.42 -16.25 2.96
CA GLY A 11 9.81 -16.62 2.79
C GLY A 11 10.07 -18.08 3.08
N PRO A 12 11.32 -18.52 2.86
CA PRO A 12 11.72 -19.89 3.12
C PRO A 12 11.33 -20.33 4.53
N GLN A 13 10.82 -21.55 4.66
CA GLN A 13 10.37 -22.13 5.93
C GLN A 13 9.21 -21.35 6.60
N HIS A 14 8.30 -20.76 5.83
CA HIS A 14 7.11 -20.07 6.34
C HIS A 14 7.41 -18.85 7.23
N LYS A 15 8.55 -18.20 7.00
CA LYS A 15 8.94 -16.98 7.71
C LYS A 15 8.55 -15.74 6.92
N LYS A 16 8.35 -14.61 7.62
CA LYS A 16 8.05 -13.31 7.01
C LYS A 16 6.86 -13.39 6.05
N THR A 17 5.72 -13.78 6.61
CA THR A 17 4.49 -13.98 5.85
C THR A 17 3.72 -12.68 5.73
N MET A 18 3.24 -12.41 4.52
CA MET A 18 2.28 -11.36 4.23
C MET A 18 0.99 -12.00 3.70
N VAL A 19 -0.12 -11.63 4.31
CA VAL A 19 -1.48 -12.02 3.91
C VAL A 19 -2.09 -10.85 3.16
N HIS A 20 -2.60 -11.12 1.97
CA HIS A 20 -3.31 -10.18 1.12
C HIS A 20 -4.79 -10.57 1.04
N VAL A 21 -5.68 -9.60 1.19
CA VAL A 21 -7.13 -9.80 1.04
C VAL A 21 -7.61 -9.03 -0.18
N LEU A 22 -7.57 -9.66 -1.35
CA LEU A 22 -7.74 -8.96 -2.64
C LEU A 22 -9.15 -8.39 -2.87
N SER A 23 -10.16 -8.96 -2.23
CA SER A 23 -11.52 -8.39 -2.20
C SER A 23 -11.63 -7.11 -1.36
N LEU A 24 -10.62 -6.84 -0.52
CA LEU A 24 -10.45 -5.63 0.28
C LEU A 24 -9.13 -4.94 -0.12
N LEU A 25 -8.98 -4.62 -1.41
CA LEU A 25 -7.73 -4.11 -1.99
C LEU A 25 -7.08 -3.03 -1.11
N GLY A 26 -5.81 -3.28 -0.72
CA GLY A 26 -5.05 -2.51 0.28
C GLY A 26 -4.90 -3.19 1.64
N CYS A 27 -5.80 -4.13 1.99
CA CYS A 27 -5.75 -4.88 3.23
C CYS A 27 -4.63 -5.92 3.22
N VAL A 28 -3.59 -5.67 4.02
CA VAL A 28 -2.48 -6.59 4.21
C VAL A 28 -2.14 -6.77 5.68
N ILE A 29 -1.74 -7.99 6.03
CA ILE A 29 -1.38 -8.39 7.39
C ILE A 29 -0.03 -9.11 7.34
N ARG A 30 0.91 -8.69 8.19
CA ARG A 30 2.24 -9.30 8.29
C ARG A 30 2.40 -10.11 9.56
N GLY A 31 3.20 -11.16 9.49
CA GLY A 31 3.67 -11.94 10.63
C GLY A 31 5.09 -12.43 10.42
N THR A 32 5.81 -12.67 11.51
CA THR A 32 7.16 -13.27 11.43
C THR A 32 7.11 -14.72 10.97
N THR A 33 5.94 -15.37 11.12
CA THR A 33 5.59 -16.69 10.62
C THR A 33 4.21 -16.68 9.93
N THR A 34 3.90 -17.74 9.17
CA THR A 34 2.57 -17.94 8.58
C THR A 34 1.49 -18.02 9.66
N GLU A 35 1.73 -18.76 10.73
CA GLU A 35 0.79 -18.96 11.82
C GLU A 35 0.49 -17.64 12.53
N GLU A 36 1.52 -16.83 12.78
CA GLU A 36 1.34 -15.50 13.37
C GLU A 36 0.55 -14.58 12.44
N ALA A 37 0.88 -14.56 11.14
CA ALA A 37 0.17 -13.72 10.18
C ALA A 37 -1.32 -14.10 10.08
N LEU A 38 -1.62 -15.41 10.05
CA LEU A 38 -3.00 -15.91 10.08
C LEU A 38 -3.71 -15.59 11.39
N ALA A 39 -3.05 -15.74 12.54
CA ALA A 39 -3.63 -15.39 13.84
C ALA A 39 -3.97 -13.90 13.95
N ARG A 40 -3.19 -13.02 13.31
CA ARG A 40 -3.44 -11.56 13.26
C ARG A 40 -4.48 -11.17 12.21
N THR A 41 -4.79 -12.04 11.25
CA THR A 41 -5.63 -11.73 10.08
C THR A 41 -7.03 -11.23 10.47
N PRO A 42 -7.76 -11.85 11.43
CA PRO A 42 -9.09 -11.35 11.81
C PRO A 42 -9.07 -9.91 12.31
N THR A 43 -8.13 -9.57 13.20
CA THR A 43 -7.99 -8.20 13.71
C THR A 43 -7.57 -7.24 12.60
N GLY A 44 -6.62 -7.64 11.73
CA GLY A 44 -6.16 -6.79 10.63
C GLY A 44 -7.26 -6.47 9.61
N ILE A 45 -8.07 -7.48 9.24
CA ILE A 45 -9.26 -7.28 8.38
C ILE A 45 -10.22 -6.32 9.06
N GLN A 46 -10.52 -6.52 10.35
CA GLN A 46 -11.43 -5.64 11.09
C GLN A 46 -10.92 -4.19 11.16
N THR A 47 -9.63 -3.97 11.41
CA THR A 47 -9.01 -2.64 11.39
C THR A 47 -9.15 -1.98 10.02
N TYR A 48 -8.94 -2.74 8.95
CA TYR A 48 -9.09 -2.21 7.60
C TYR A 48 -10.56 -1.91 7.25
N LEU A 49 -11.50 -2.78 7.62
CA LEU A 49 -12.93 -2.53 7.43
C LEU A 49 -13.39 -1.27 8.16
N HIS A 50 -12.89 -1.03 9.39
CA HIS A 50 -13.16 0.23 10.09
C HIS A 50 -12.65 1.45 9.33
N PHE A 51 -11.47 1.34 8.70
CA PHE A 51 -10.95 2.39 7.84
C PHE A 51 -11.86 2.61 6.61
N LEU A 52 -12.26 1.56 5.89
CA LEU A 52 -13.14 1.68 4.73
C LEU A 52 -14.49 2.30 5.12
N GLN A 53 -15.10 1.83 6.21
CA GLN A 53 -16.37 2.34 6.72
C GLN A 53 -16.28 3.82 7.14
N ALA A 54 -15.18 4.23 7.79
CA ALA A 54 -14.96 5.63 8.18
C ALA A 54 -14.81 6.57 6.97
N ASN A 55 -14.43 6.03 5.81
CA ASN A 55 -14.33 6.75 4.54
C ASN A 55 -15.57 6.59 3.65
N GLY A 56 -16.69 6.11 4.22
CA GLY A 56 -17.99 6.09 3.55
C GLY A 56 -18.25 4.86 2.67
N GLU A 57 -17.37 3.86 2.68
CA GLU A 57 -17.64 2.61 1.98
C GLU A 57 -18.67 1.75 2.71
N PRO A 58 -19.51 0.99 1.98
CA PRO A 58 -20.67 0.29 2.54
C PRO A 58 -20.30 -1.01 3.26
N PHE A 59 -19.21 -1.01 4.02
CA PHE A 59 -18.78 -2.13 4.84
C PHE A 59 -19.30 -1.99 6.28
N ASP A 60 -19.73 -3.10 6.86
CA ASP A 60 -20.02 -3.20 8.28
C ASP A 60 -18.80 -3.82 8.98
N ALA A 61 -17.99 -2.99 9.63
CA ALA A 61 -16.78 -3.46 10.34
C ALA A 61 -17.09 -4.29 11.60
N ALA A 62 -18.33 -4.29 12.07
CA ALA A 62 -18.78 -5.11 13.19
C ALA A 62 -19.41 -6.45 12.74
N ALA A 63 -19.70 -6.61 11.45
CA ALA A 63 -20.28 -7.85 10.94
C ALA A 63 -19.27 -9.01 11.08
N PRO A 64 -19.73 -10.21 11.49
CA PRO A 64 -18.89 -11.39 11.47
C PRO A 64 -18.52 -11.75 10.03
N PHE A 65 -17.35 -12.35 9.86
CA PHE A 65 -16.86 -12.88 8.59
C PHE A 65 -16.08 -14.18 8.82
N THR A 66 -15.86 -14.93 7.75
CA THR A 66 -14.94 -16.08 7.72
C THR A 66 -13.79 -15.79 6.76
N THR A 67 -12.76 -16.64 6.84
CA THR A 67 -11.60 -16.57 5.96
C THR A 67 -11.18 -17.96 5.54
N HIS A 68 -10.67 -18.10 4.32
CA HIS A 68 -10.02 -19.33 3.84
C HIS A 68 -8.73 -18.98 3.10
N ILE A 69 -7.77 -19.91 3.09
CA ILE A 69 -6.55 -19.75 2.29
C ILE A 69 -6.88 -20.14 0.85
N GLU A 70 -6.82 -19.16 -0.05
CA GLU A 70 -7.04 -19.36 -1.49
C GLU A 70 -5.73 -19.71 -2.20
N THR A 71 -4.63 -19.07 -1.81
CA THR A 71 -3.31 -19.32 -2.38
C THR A 71 -2.24 -19.08 -1.34
N HIS A 72 -1.21 -19.92 -1.31
CA HIS A 72 -0.01 -19.70 -0.50
C HIS A 72 1.23 -19.90 -1.36
N ILE A 73 1.87 -18.80 -1.74
CA ILE A 73 3.14 -18.79 -2.45
C ILE A 73 4.27 -18.86 -1.41
N ILE A 74 5.08 -19.92 -1.48
CA ILE A 74 6.26 -20.06 -0.65
C ILE A 74 7.47 -19.92 -1.58
N GLY A 75 8.29 -18.90 -1.33
CA GLY A 75 9.47 -18.66 -2.14
C GLY A 75 10.54 -19.74 -1.99
N THR A 76 11.24 -20.03 -3.08
CA THR A 76 12.51 -20.80 -3.08
C THR A 76 13.74 -19.91 -2.79
N SER A 77 13.57 -18.59 -2.80
CA SER A 77 14.52 -17.53 -2.42
C SER A 77 13.85 -16.50 -1.50
N TRP A 78 14.47 -15.36 -1.19
CA TRP A 78 13.86 -14.29 -0.38
C TRP A 78 12.63 -13.73 -1.10
N ILE A 79 11.47 -14.31 -0.80
CA ILE A 79 10.14 -13.81 -1.11
C ILE A 79 9.52 -13.46 0.25
N GLY A 80 9.03 -12.26 0.42
CA GLY A 80 8.37 -11.83 1.66
C GLY A 80 8.34 -10.32 1.75
N GLU A 81 7.37 -9.78 2.49
CA GLU A 81 7.18 -8.32 2.64
C GLU A 81 7.02 -7.60 1.27
N GLY A 82 6.38 -8.25 0.30
CA GLY A 82 6.09 -7.71 -1.02
C GLY A 82 7.29 -7.65 -1.96
N ASN A 83 8.39 -8.38 -1.69
CA ASN A 83 9.60 -8.29 -2.49
C ASN A 83 10.28 -9.67 -2.76
N PRO A 84 10.45 -10.09 -4.03
CA PRO A 84 9.80 -9.49 -5.20
C PRO A 84 8.28 -9.59 -5.02
N ALA A 85 7.54 -8.56 -5.44
CA ALA A 85 6.08 -8.59 -5.34
C ALA A 85 5.59 -9.87 -6.03
N CYS A 86 4.97 -10.79 -5.31
CA CYS A 86 4.38 -11.95 -5.97
C CYS A 86 3.19 -11.49 -6.83
N GLY A 87 2.91 -12.22 -7.91
CA GLY A 87 1.68 -12.04 -8.67
C GLY A 87 0.66 -13.08 -8.24
N PHE A 88 -0.56 -12.65 -7.90
CA PHE A 88 -1.69 -13.55 -7.68
C PHE A 88 -2.58 -13.58 -8.91
N ALA A 89 -3.37 -14.65 -9.12
CA ALA A 89 -4.23 -14.75 -10.30
C ALA A 89 -5.10 -13.49 -10.55
N PRO A 90 -5.73 -12.86 -9.53
CA PRO A 90 -6.52 -11.64 -9.75
C PRO A 90 -5.72 -10.43 -10.23
N ASP A 91 -4.39 -10.40 -10.05
CA ASP A 91 -3.55 -9.32 -10.57
C ASP A 91 -3.59 -9.24 -12.10
N PHE A 92 -3.99 -10.30 -12.78
CA PHE A 92 -3.95 -10.38 -14.25
C PHE A 92 -5.33 -10.25 -14.89
N GLU A 93 -6.37 -10.05 -14.08
CA GLU A 93 -7.72 -9.82 -14.55
C GLU A 93 -7.92 -8.36 -14.99
N PRO A 94 -8.86 -8.09 -15.92
CA PRO A 94 -9.21 -6.72 -16.30
C PRO A 94 -9.71 -5.90 -15.10
N LEU A 95 -9.28 -4.66 -15.01
CA LEU A 95 -9.76 -3.71 -14.01
C LEU A 95 -10.86 -2.83 -14.60
N SER A 96 -12.03 -2.76 -13.94
CA SER A 96 -13.10 -1.87 -14.38
C SER A 96 -12.80 -0.40 -14.01
N ARG A 97 -13.39 0.53 -14.75
CA ARG A 97 -13.29 1.98 -14.44
C ARG A 97 -13.86 2.32 -13.05
N GLN A 98 -14.91 1.61 -12.65
CA GLN A 98 -15.52 1.77 -11.34
C GLN A 98 -14.56 1.34 -10.23
N ASP A 99 -13.92 0.17 -10.39
CA ASP A 99 -12.96 -0.34 -9.40
C ASP A 99 -11.68 0.50 -9.36
N LEU A 100 -11.23 1.03 -10.50
CA LEU A 100 -10.16 2.02 -10.56
C LEU A 100 -10.51 3.25 -9.71
N ASN A 101 -11.69 3.85 -9.93
CA ASN A 101 -12.09 5.05 -9.22
C ASN A 101 -12.21 4.78 -7.71
N ALA A 102 -12.85 3.68 -7.31
CA ALA A 102 -12.94 3.30 -5.91
C ALA A 102 -11.54 3.08 -5.27
N SER A 103 -10.60 2.51 -6.02
CA SER A 103 -9.22 2.33 -5.56
C SER A 103 -8.47 3.66 -5.42
N ILE A 104 -8.73 4.63 -6.31
CA ILE A 104 -8.14 5.97 -6.20
C ILE A 104 -8.73 6.71 -5.00
N ASP A 105 -10.04 6.63 -4.79
CA ASP A 105 -10.69 7.25 -3.63
C ASP A 105 -10.12 6.68 -2.30
N ARG A 106 -9.86 5.36 -2.25
CA ARG A 106 -9.14 4.73 -1.12
C ARG A 106 -7.72 5.25 -0.96
N LEU A 107 -6.99 5.41 -2.06
CA LEU A 107 -5.60 5.92 -2.04
C LEU A 107 -5.56 7.35 -1.51
N GLU A 108 -6.46 8.21 -1.99
CA GLU A 108 -6.61 9.60 -1.50
C GLU A 108 -6.96 9.62 0.00
N ALA A 109 -7.84 8.72 0.47
CA ALA A 109 -8.13 8.58 1.90
C ALA A 109 -6.93 8.10 2.73
N LEU A 110 -6.06 7.24 2.18
CA LEU A 110 -4.81 6.84 2.82
C LEU A 110 -3.84 8.03 2.91
N HIS A 111 -3.69 8.82 1.84
CA HIS A 111 -2.87 10.03 1.84
C HIS A 111 -3.39 11.07 2.83
N GLU A 112 -4.71 11.28 2.91
CA GLU A 112 -5.31 12.17 3.90
C GLU A 112 -5.04 11.68 5.34
N ARG A 113 -5.20 10.38 5.58
CA ARG A 113 -4.86 9.77 6.88
C ARG A 113 -3.40 9.99 7.23
N LEU A 114 -2.49 9.72 6.29
CA LEU A 114 -1.06 9.91 6.47
C LEU A 114 -0.72 11.37 6.75
N PHE A 115 -1.31 12.30 5.99
CA PHE A 115 -1.16 13.74 6.20
C PHE A 115 -1.58 14.15 7.61
N LYS A 116 -2.75 13.69 8.08
CA LYS A 116 -3.24 13.96 9.45
C LYS A 116 -2.31 13.43 10.54
N LEU A 117 -1.63 12.31 10.31
CA LEU A 117 -0.65 11.77 11.26
C LEU A 117 0.59 12.66 11.36
N ILE A 118 1.06 13.22 10.25
CA ILE A 118 2.32 13.97 10.19
C ILE A 118 2.15 15.48 10.38
N GLN A 119 0.97 16.03 10.09
CA GLN A 119 0.68 17.47 10.19
C GLN A 119 1.05 18.09 11.55
N PRO A 120 0.86 17.41 12.71
CA PRO A 120 1.24 17.98 14.00
C PRO A 120 2.76 18.01 14.27
N LEU A 121 3.57 17.36 13.43
CA LEU A 121 5.01 17.22 13.64
C LEU A 121 5.79 18.37 13.00
N SER A 122 6.80 18.86 13.70
CA SER A 122 7.80 19.76 13.12
C SER A 122 8.73 19.01 12.16
N LEU A 123 9.41 19.73 11.27
CA LEU A 123 10.42 19.13 10.39
C LEU A 123 11.50 18.38 11.19
N SER A 124 11.96 18.92 12.32
CA SER A 124 12.93 18.22 13.18
C SER A 124 12.38 16.87 13.64
N GLN A 125 11.14 16.82 14.13
CA GLN A 125 10.50 15.58 14.58
C GLN A 125 10.31 14.56 13.45
N LEU A 126 10.08 15.00 12.22
CA LEU A 126 10.04 14.11 11.05
C LEU A 126 11.42 13.48 10.76
N HIS A 127 12.50 14.20 11.05
CA HIS A 127 13.87 13.75 10.82
C HIS A 127 14.47 12.96 11.96
N ASP A 128 13.91 13.06 13.16
CA ASP A 128 14.37 12.30 14.33
C ASP A 128 14.27 10.79 14.05
N SER A 129 15.42 10.13 14.11
CA SER A 129 15.49 8.68 13.95
C SER A 129 15.30 8.01 15.31
N PRO A 130 14.49 6.94 15.40
CA PRO A 130 14.33 6.20 16.65
C PRO A 130 15.65 5.55 17.07
N THR A 131 15.82 5.39 18.39
CA THR A 131 17.06 4.86 19.01
C THR A 131 17.41 3.43 18.61
N ASN A 132 16.43 2.68 18.11
CA ASN A 132 16.58 1.30 17.63
C ASN A 132 17.13 1.20 16.19
N GLY A 133 17.47 2.32 15.55
CA GLY A 133 18.09 2.35 14.22
C GLY A 133 17.12 2.17 13.05
N HIS A 134 15.80 2.19 13.29
CA HIS A 134 14.83 2.25 12.20
C HIS A 134 14.84 3.61 11.49
N ARG A 135 14.24 3.68 10.29
CA ARG A 135 14.08 4.91 9.50
C ARG A 135 13.32 5.98 10.31
N SER A 136 13.68 7.25 10.14
CA SER A 136 12.84 8.35 10.62
C SER A 136 11.50 8.40 9.86
N ILE A 137 10.52 9.15 10.35
CA ILE A 137 9.23 9.32 9.66
C ILE A 137 9.45 9.91 8.26
N PHE A 138 10.33 10.90 8.13
CA PHE A 138 10.72 11.47 6.84
C PHE A 138 11.18 10.39 5.85
N HIS A 139 12.09 9.50 6.26
CA HIS A 139 12.59 8.44 5.37
C HIS A 139 11.54 7.38 5.05
N ILE A 140 10.51 7.20 5.89
CA ILE A 140 9.35 6.38 5.54
C ILE A 140 8.51 7.08 4.47
N LEU A 141 8.24 8.38 4.62
CA LEU A 141 7.48 9.16 3.63
C LEU A 141 8.19 9.19 2.26
N GLU A 142 9.51 9.45 2.27
CA GLU A 142 10.35 9.43 1.06
C GLU A 142 10.32 8.05 0.39
N HIS A 143 10.46 6.97 1.17
CA HIS A 143 10.39 5.60 0.66
C HIS A 143 8.99 5.25 0.09
N SER A 144 7.93 5.71 0.76
CA SER A 144 6.55 5.54 0.29
C SER A 144 6.39 6.21 -1.08
N ALA A 145 6.76 7.48 -1.19
CA ALA A 145 6.65 8.22 -2.44
C ALA A 145 7.50 7.60 -3.57
N ASP A 146 8.75 7.18 -3.28
CA ASP A 146 9.58 6.50 -4.29
C ASP A 146 8.93 5.19 -4.78
N SER A 147 8.36 4.41 -3.87
CA SER A 147 7.68 3.14 -4.20
C SER A 147 6.42 3.39 -5.02
N GLU A 148 5.63 4.40 -4.68
CA GLU A 148 4.45 4.80 -5.44
C GLU A 148 4.79 5.20 -6.87
N TYR A 149 5.80 6.05 -7.04
CA TYR A 149 6.29 6.43 -8.36
C TYR A 149 6.84 5.23 -9.12
N ALA A 150 7.58 4.35 -8.44
CA ALA A 150 8.13 3.14 -9.04
C ALA A 150 7.02 2.23 -9.57
N TYR A 151 5.97 1.95 -8.78
CA TYR A 151 4.85 1.11 -9.19
C TYR A 151 4.10 1.70 -10.38
N LEU A 152 3.73 2.99 -10.29
CA LEU A 152 3.06 3.66 -11.40
C LEU A 152 3.90 3.62 -12.68
N ARG A 153 5.21 3.88 -12.57
CA ARG A 153 6.14 3.84 -13.69
C ARG A 153 6.20 2.46 -14.38
N GLN A 154 6.00 1.36 -13.65
CA GLN A 154 5.96 0.04 -14.29
C GLN A 154 4.80 -0.09 -15.28
N GLN A 155 3.67 0.56 -14.99
CA GLN A 155 2.45 0.49 -15.80
C GLN A 155 2.36 1.54 -16.90
N ILE A 156 2.90 2.75 -16.71
CA ILE A 156 2.73 3.84 -17.69
C ILE A 156 4.05 4.41 -18.21
N GLY A 157 5.19 3.86 -17.79
CA GLY A 157 6.50 4.43 -18.07
C GLY A 157 6.78 5.70 -17.24
N PRO A 158 7.91 6.38 -17.51
CA PRO A 158 8.32 7.53 -16.71
C PRO A 158 7.42 8.75 -16.96
N ASP A 159 6.97 9.39 -15.87
CA ASP A 159 6.25 10.67 -15.90
C ASP A 159 7.12 11.78 -15.31
N LYS A 160 7.46 12.78 -16.12
CA LYS A 160 8.36 13.88 -15.71
C LYS A 160 7.75 14.79 -14.65
N SER A 161 6.43 14.98 -14.66
CA SER A 161 5.74 15.85 -13.72
C SER A 161 5.74 15.21 -12.33
N ILE A 162 5.37 13.92 -12.26
CA ILE A 162 5.41 13.15 -11.01
C ILE A 162 6.84 13.01 -10.50
N GLN A 163 7.80 12.71 -11.39
CA GLN A 163 9.21 12.63 -11.00
C GLN A 163 9.75 13.95 -10.43
N LYS A 164 9.33 15.09 -10.99
CA LYS A 164 9.70 16.41 -10.48
C LYS A 164 9.10 16.64 -9.10
N ALA A 165 7.81 16.35 -8.90
CA ALA A 165 7.16 16.50 -7.60
C ALA A 165 7.77 15.59 -6.54
N PHE A 166 8.09 14.34 -6.87
CA PHE A 166 8.81 13.41 -5.99
C PHE A 166 10.14 13.99 -5.50
N LYS A 167 10.92 14.66 -6.35
CA LYS A 167 12.21 15.26 -5.95
C LYS A 167 12.06 16.40 -4.93
N GLU A 168 10.87 17.01 -4.83
CA GLU A 168 10.58 18.01 -3.80
C GLU A 168 10.37 17.37 -2.43
N ILE A 169 10.12 16.05 -2.35
CA ILE A 169 10.09 15.27 -1.11
C ILE A 169 11.55 14.98 -0.72
N ASN A 170 12.24 15.99 -0.20
CA ASN A 170 13.62 15.88 0.24
C ASN A 170 13.82 16.51 1.63
N SER A 171 14.88 16.09 2.31
CA SER A 171 15.15 16.44 3.71
C SER A 171 15.44 17.91 3.97
N THR A 172 15.69 18.68 2.92
CA THR A 172 15.99 20.11 3.03
C THR A 172 14.80 20.99 2.67
N ASN A 173 13.68 20.43 2.22
CA ASN A 173 12.53 21.20 1.79
C ASN A 173 11.73 21.75 3.00
N PRO A 174 11.71 23.07 3.23
CA PRO A 174 10.95 23.66 4.33
C PRO A 174 9.43 23.56 4.15
N LEU A 175 8.97 23.27 2.92
CA LEU A 175 7.57 23.12 2.55
C LEU A 175 7.20 21.64 2.30
N LEU A 176 7.92 20.69 2.93
CA LEU A 176 7.69 19.26 2.77
C LEU A 176 6.21 18.83 2.85
N PRO A 177 5.38 19.31 3.82
CA PRO A 177 3.97 18.94 3.85
C PRO A 177 3.20 19.34 2.58
N ALA A 178 3.49 20.52 2.01
CA ALA A 178 2.87 20.96 0.77
C ALA A 178 3.39 20.15 -0.43
N ALA A 179 4.69 19.84 -0.46
CA ALA A 179 5.28 19.00 -1.51
C ALA A 179 4.69 17.59 -1.55
N LEU A 180 4.37 17.01 -0.39
CA LEU A 180 3.67 15.73 -0.29
C LEU A 180 2.25 15.81 -0.87
N LEU A 181 1.48 16.84 -0.51
CA LEU A 181 0.13 17.05 -1.06
C LEU A 181 0.16 17.23 -2.58
N ASP A 182 1.08 18.05 -3.10
CA ASP A 182 1.25 18.27 -4.54
C ASP A 182 1.59 16.96 -5.27
N TYR A 183 2.50 16.16 -4.69
CA TYR A 183 2.87 14.85 -5.22
C TYR A 183 1.67 13.88 -5.26
N TRP A 184 0.94 13.76 -4.15
CA TRP A 184 -0.22 12.86 -4.05
C TRP A 184 -1.37 13.27 -4.97
N GLN A 185 -1.60 14.57 -5.13
CA GLN A 185 -2.59 15.08 -6.09
C GLN A 185 -2.20 14.71 -7.52
N LEU A 186 -0.93 14.94 -7.91
CA LEU A 186 -0.44 14.58 -9.25
C LEU A 186 -0.52 13.08 -9.52
N LEU A 187 -0.20 12.24 -8.52
CA LEU A 187 -0.31 10.79 -8.62
C LEU A 187 -1.78 10.37 -8.88
N SER A 188 -2.71 10.92 -8.08
CA SER A 188 -4.14 10.61 -8.17
C SER A 188 -4.75 11.11 -9.49
N ASP A 189 -4.45 12.35 -9.89
CA ASP A 189 -4.86 12.91 -11.18
C ASP A 189 -4.39 12.04 -12.34
N ARG A 190 -3.14 11.53 -12.26
CA ARG A 190 -2.58 10.68 -13.31
C ARG A 190 -3.29 9.34 -13.39
N LEU A 191 -3.60 8.72 -12.25
CA LEU A 191 -4.38 7.48 -12.18
C LEU A 191 -5.79 7.67 -12.73
N ARG A 192 -6.47 8.78 -12.36
CA ARG A 192 -7.80 9.13 -12.90
C ARG A 192 -7.77 9.33 -14.41
N ALA A 193 -6.65 9.84 -14.94
CA ALA A 193 -6.44 10.04 -16.37
C ALA A 193 -6.01 8.77 -17.15
N PHE A 194 -6.02 7.57 -16.55
CA PHE A 194 -5.70 6.33 -17.26
C PHE A 194 -6.60 6.16 -18.49
N SER A 195 -6.00 6.10 -19.67
CA SER A 195 -6.71 5.70 -20.89
C SER A 195 -7.16 4.24 -20.82
N ASP A 196 -8.10 3.82 -21.66
CA ASP A 196 -8.49 2.41 -21.74
C ASP A 196 -7.32 1.52 -22.16
N THR A 197 -6.42 2.03 -23.01
CA THR A 197 -5.18 1.31 -23.37
C THR A 197 -4.31 1.06 -22.15
N GLU A 198 -4.08 2.07 -21.31
CA GLU A 198 -3.27 1.95 -20.08
C GLU A 198 -3.93 1.05 -19.04
N LEU A 199 -5.26 1.13 -18.92
CA LEU A 199 -6.05 0.31 -18.01
C LEU A 199 -5.97 -1.19 -18.36
N ASN A 200 -5.94 -1.51 -19.65
CA ASN A 200 -5.89 -2.88 -20.16
C ASN A 200 -4.47 -3.37 -20.50
N ALA A 201 -3.44 -2.52 -20.34
CA ALA A 201 -2.08 -2.88 -20.68
C ALA A 201 -1.50 -3.94 -19.73
N GLN A 202 -0.85 -4.94 -20.32
CA GLN A 202 -0.01 -5.91 -19.62
C GLN A 202 1.44 -5.67 -20.01
N ILE A 203 2.28 -5.23 -19.07
CA ILE A 203 3.64 -4.77 -19.34
C ILE A 203 4.65 -5.65 -18.62
N THR A 204 5.58 -6.25 -19.36
CA THR A 204 6.62 -7.10 -18.78
C THR A 204 7.90 -6.31 -18.53
N HIS A 205 8.38 -6.30 -17.28
CA HIS A 205 9.69 -5.78 -16.90
C HIS A 205 10.50 -6.90 -16.24
N GLY A 206 11.56 -7.36 -16.93
CA GLY A 206 12.32 -8.52 -16.50
C GLY A 206 11.44 -9.78 -16.43
N GLN A 207 11.32 -10.39 -15.25
CA GLN A 207 10.47 -11.55 -15.00
C GLN A 207 9.07 -11.19 -14.46
N THR A 208 8.76 -9.90 -14.34
CA THR A 208 7.52 -9.43 -13.69
C THR A 208 6.55 -8.86 -14.71
N LEU A 209 5.32 -9.39 -14.72
CA LEU A 209 4.20 -8.86 -15.49
C LEU A 209 3.41 -7.84 -14.66
N TRP A 210 3.27 -6.62 -15.15
CA TRP A 210 2.52 -5.53 -14.54
C TRP A 210 1.20 -5.30 -15.27
N THR A 211 0.18 -5.00 -14.49
CA THR A 211 -1.17 -4.61 -14.94
C THR A 211 -1.65 -3.43 -14.10
N ALA A 212 -2.73 -2.78 -14.51
CA ALA A 212 -3.36 -1.74 -13.70
C ALA A 212 -3.83 -2.27 -12.33
N TYR A 213 -4.44 -3.46 -12.28
CA TYR A 213 -4.88 -4.07 -11.02
C TYR A 213 -3.69 -4.27 -10.07
N ARG A 214 -2.62 -4.90 -10.54
CA ARG A 214 -1.42 -5.17 -9.74
C ARG A 214 -0.77 -3.89 -9.24
N THR A 215 -0.75 -2.85 -10.08
CA THR A 215 -0.20 -1.54 -9.74
C THR A 215 -0.99 -0.91 -8.60
N LEU A 216 -2.32 -0.87 -8.70
CA LEU A 216 -3.19 -0.33 -7.65
C LEU A 216 -3.11 -1.14 -6.36
N ARG A 217 -3.07 -2.48 -6.47
CA ARG A 217 -2.86 -3.34 -5.32
C ARG A 217 -1.60 -2.93 -4.57
N ARG A 218 -0.45 -2.87 -5.25
CA ARG A 218 0.82 -2.53 -4.61
C ARG A 218 0.83 -1.11 -4.05
N LEU A 219 0.21 -0.15 -4.73
CA LEU A 219 0.05 1.22 -4.22
C LEU A 219 -0.75 1.23 -2.91
N LEU A 220 -1.92 0.61 -2.88
CA LEU A 220 -2.80 0.62 -1.71
C LEU A 220 -2.22 -0.15 -0.53
N GLU A 221 -1.69 -1.35 -0.78
CA GLU A 221 -1.10 -2.20 0.27
C GLU A 221 0.10 -1.51 0.93
N HIS A 222 1.00 -0.96 0.12
CA HIS A 222 2.22 -0.33 0.62
C HIS A 222 1.92 0.96 1.42
N ASN A 223 0.98 1.77 0.94
CA ASN A 223 0.52 2.94 1.68
C ASN A 223 -0.18 2.57 2.98
N TRP A 224 -1.00 1.53 3.00
CA TRP A 224 -1.63 1.03 4.23
C TRP A 224 -0.57 0.58 5.24
N GLU A 225 0.43 -0.19 4.82
CA GLU A 225 1.53 -0.64 5.69
C GLU A 225 2.26 0.53 6.35
N HIS A 226 2.61 1.57 5.59
CA HIS A 226 3.34 2.71 6.13
C HIS A 226 2.46 3.67 6.93
N CYS A 227 1.17 3.79 6.60
CA CYS A 227 0.20 4.48 7.44
C CYS A 227 0.14 3.85 8.83
N GLU A 228 0.01 2.52 8.91
CA GLU A 228 -0.05 1.82 10.19
C GLU A 228 1.30 1.81 10.92
N GLU A 229 2.43 1.69 10.21
CA GLU A 229 3.76 1.82 10.81
C GLU A 229 3.97 3.20 11.47
N ILE A 230 3.62 4.28 10.78
CA ILE A 230 3.73 5.64 11.33
C ILE A 230 2.76 5.83 12.49
N ARG A 231 1.52 5.36 12.37
CA ARG A 231 0.53 5.41 13.45
C ARG A 231 1.07 4.68 14.69
N GLU A 232 1.51 3.44 14.56
CA GLU A 232 2.04 2.66 15.67
C GLU A 232 3.18 3.40 16.37
N ARG A 233 4.13 3.99 15.63
CA ARG A 233 5.23 4.77 16.23
C ARG A 233 4.75 5.99 17.00
N LEU A 234 3.82 6.76 16.43
CA LEU A 234 3.31 7.98 17.08
C LEU A 234 2.43 7.72 18.30
N PHE A 235 1.82 6.54 18.40
CA PHE A 235 0.91 6.19 19.50
C PHE A 235 1.49 5.18 20.51
N ILE A 236 2.62 4.54 20.22
CA ILE A 236 3.38 3.71 21.19
C ILE A 236 4.37 4.57 22.01
N GLU A 237 4.75 5.76 21.53
CA GLU A 237 5.66 6.69 22.24
C GLU A 237 4.94 7.69 23.19
N LYS A 238 3.74 7.37 23.67
CA LYS A 238 3.03 8.12 24.73
C LYS A 238 2.76 7.24 25.94
#